data_AF-A0A8C9YWI3-F1
#
_entry.id   AF-A0A8C9YWI3-F1
#
_cell.length_a   1.000
_cell.length_b   1.000
_cell.length_c   1.000
_cell.angle_alpha   90.00
_cell.angle_beta   90.00
_cell.angle_gamma   90.00
#
_symmetry.space_group_name_H-M   'P 1'
#
loop_
_entity.id
_entity.type
_entity.pdbx_description
1 polymer ?
#
loop_
_entity_poly.entity_id
_entity_poly.type
_entity_poly.pdbx_seq_one_letter_code
_entity_poly.pdbx_strand_id
1 'polypeptide(L)'
;NWSRDNQSDLQYVKDYRPQTDGQLLRILLHGPVGAGKSSFINSVQSVLNGQMYTRAFADSTSHDCFTKKYTTYKIKKGAETFYPFVFNDIMGLGPDVGVQVKDVILAMKGKVKEDYTFNPDSRLSKDNQFYNNNPTNNDKVHVLVCVIDANTVTFKSKKVEEKIREIRKEATYLGIPQVAILTKIDMACPEIKDDLQNVYKITHLKEKMWEFPMNCIFPVKNYHEEIDLNSDVDSLILSALKHIINFGNDGINFNKKDEGSD
;
A
#
# COMPACT_ATOMS: atom_id res chain seq x y z
N ASN A 1 -4.42 -20.39 4.10
CA ASN A 1 -5.49 -20.96 3.25
C ASN A 1 -5.95 -19.89 2.26
N TRP A 2 -5.40 -19.91 1.04
CA TRP A 2 -5.97 -19.13 -0.06
C TRP A 2 -7.16 -19.89 -0.61
N SER A 3 -8.38 -19.38 -0.40
CA SER A 3 -9.51 -19.82 -1.20
C SER A 3 -9.33 -19.27 -2.60
N ARG A 4 -9.36 -20.12 -3.63
CA ARG A 4 -9.37 -19.73 -5.06
C ARG A 4 -10.64 -18.99 -5.49
N ASP A 5 -11.39 -18.44 -4.55
CA ASP A 5 -12.72 -17.89 -4.79
C ASP A 5 -12.63 -16.39 -5.08
N ASN A 6 -12.01 -16.06 -6.22
CA ASN A 6 -11.85 -14.69 -6.72
C ASN A 6 -13.16 -13.94 -6.79
N GLN A 7 -14.23 -14.66 -7.10
CA GLN A 7 -15.54 -14.06 -7.23
C GLN A 7 -16.03 -13.56 -5.88
N SER A 8 -15.79 -14.29 -4.80
CA SER A 8 -16.13 -13.85 -3.44
C SER A 8 -15.32 -12.62 -2.99
N ASP A 9 -14.01 -12.58 -3.25
CA ASP A 9 -13.15 -11.47 -2.86
C ASP A 9 -13.41 -10.22 -3.71
N LEU A 10 -13.61 -10.38 -5.03
CA LEU A 10 -14.01 -9.31 -5.92
C LEU A 10 -15.37 -8.73 -5.53
N GLN A 11 -16.34 -9.59 -5.23
CA GLN A 11 -17.67 -9.14 -4.81
C GLN A 11 -17.60 -8.39 -3.49
N TYR A 12 -16.80 -8.87 -2.54
CA TYR A 12 -16.55 -8.16 -1.28
C TYR A 12 -16.01 -6.75 -1.50
N VAL A 13 -14.97 -6.59 -2.34
CA VAL A 13 -14.41 -5.27 -2.65
C VAL A 13 -15.42 -4.40 -3.41
N LYS A 14 -16.19 -4.99 -4.34
CA LYS A 14 -17.27 -4.31 -5.06
C LYS A 14 -18.34 -3.77 -4.13
N ASP A 15 -18.73 -4.53 -3.13
CA ASP A 15 -19.82 -4.18 -2.22
C ASP A 15 -19.37 -3.39 -1.00
N TYR A 16 -18.06 -3.23 -0.81
CA TYR A 16 -17.50 -2.49 0.32
C TYR A 16 -18.12 -1.09 0.43
N ARG A 17 -18.63 -0.80 1.62
CA ARG A 17 -19.10 0.51 2.06
C ARG A 17 -18.56 0.78 3.46
N PRO A 18 -18.04 1.99 3.72
CA PRO A 18 -17.71 2.40 5.08
C PRO A 18 -18.98 2.46 5.93
N GLN A 19 -18.82 2.36 7.24
CA GLN A 19 -19.94 2.46 8.17
C GLN A 19 -20.55 3.86 8.23
N THR A 20 -19.74 4.90 7.99
CA THR A 20 -20.19 6.30 8.03
C THR A 20 -20.27 6.85 6.61
N ASP A 21 -21.39 7.49 6.28
CA ASP A 21 -21.58 8.09 4.97
C ASP A 21 -20.54 9.18 4.70
N GLY A 22 -20.01 9.22 3.48
CA GLY A 22 -18.91 10.11 3.08
C GLY A 22 -17.53 9.79 3.68
N GLN A 23 -17.38 8.75 4.51
CA GLN A 23 -16.07 8.31 5.00
C GLN A 23 -15.26 7.65 3.87
N LEU A 24 -13.97 7.95 3.79
CA LEU A 24 -13.04 7.30 2.85
C LEU A 24 -11.98 6.52 3.60
N LEU A 25 -11.80 5.25 3.24
CA LEU A 25 -10.68 4.46 3.74
C LEU A 25 -9.40 4.88 3.02
N ARG A 26 -8.46 5.46 3.75
CA ARG A 26 -7.18 5.94 3.21
C ARG A 26 -6.05 4.97 3.51
N ILE A 27 -5.48 4.40 2.45
CA ILE A 27 -4.43 3.38 2.51
C ILE A 27 -3.12 4.01 2.05
N LEU A 28 -2.13 4.14 2.94
CA LEU A 28 -0.82 4.71 2.59
C LEU A 28 0.17 3.60 2.27
N LEU A 29 0.76 3.64 1.07
CA LEU A 29 1.83 2.72 0.68
C LEU A 29 3.18 3.35 1.00
N HIS A 30 3.99 2.69 1.80
CA HIS A 30 5.39 3.04 1.99
C HIS A 30 6.28 1.84 1.71
N GLY A 31 7.58 2.07 1.58
CA GLY A 31 8.55 1.01 1.34
C GLY A 31 9.70 1.46 0.45
N PRO A 32 10.68 0.59 0.23
CA PRO A 32 11.88 0.91 -0.51
C PRO A 32 11.61 1.44 -1.92
N VAL A 33 12.56 2.20 -2.45
CA VAL A 33 12.59 2.56 -3.87
C VAL A 33 12.59 1.28 -4.72
N GLY A 34 11.76 1.22 -5.76
CA GLY A 34 11.67 0.05 -6.65
C GLY A 34 10.87 -1.14 -6.11
N ALA A 35 10.27 -1.04 -4.92
CA ALA A 35 9.49 -2.12 -4.32
C ALA A 35 8.14 -2.42 -5.02
N GLY A 36 7.72 -1.59 -5.99
CA GLY A 36 6.49 -1.82 -6.74
C GLY A 36 5.22 -1.26 -6.09
N LYS A 37 5.31 -0.16 -5.34
CA LYS A 37 4.16 0.53 -4.73
C LYS A 37 3.13 0.98 -5.78
N SER A 38 3.57 1.80 -6.74
CA SER A 38 2.72 2.29 -7.83
C SER A 38 2.22 1.15 -8.71
N SER A 39 3.06 0.15 -8.98
CA SER A 39 2.68 -1.06 -9.73
C SER A 39 1.57 -1.84 -9.04
N PHE A 40 1.57 -1.94 -7.71
CA PHE A 40 0.49 -2.58 -6.96
C PHE A 40 -0.83 -1.82 -7.11
N ILE A 41 -0.80 -0.49 -7.01
CA ILE A 41 -1.99 0.36 -7.23
C ILE A 41 -2.55 0.16 -8.64
N ASN A 42 -1.68 0.20 -9.66
CA ASN A 42 -2.09 -0.04 -11.05
C ASN A 42 -2.69 -1.44 -11.23
N SER A 43 -2.12 -2.44 -10.57
CA SER A 43 -2.64 -3.81 -10.60
C SER A 43 -4.04 -3.88 -9.99
N VAL A 44 -4.26 -3.25 -8.83
CA VAL A 44 -5.60 -3.13 -8.22
C VAL A 44 -6.59 -2.44 -9.17
N GLN A 45 -6.17 -1.37 -9.86
CA GLN A 45 -7.01 -0.71 -10.86
C GLN A 45 -7.37 -1.63 -12.02
N SER A 46 -6.42 -2.42 -12.53
CA SER A 46 -6.68 -3.38 -13.61
C SER A 46 -7.73 -4.41 -13.20
N VAL A 47 -7.56 -5.04 -12.03
CA VAL A 47 -8.48 -6.08 -11.55
C VAL A 47 -9.89 -5.53 -11.31
N LEU A 48 -10.00 -4.36 -10.66
CA LEU A 48 -11.31 -3.79 -10.34
C LEU A 48 -12.05 -3.25 -11.57
N ASN A 49 -11.34 -2.85 -12.62
CA ASN A 49 -11.93 -2.46 -13.89
C ASN A 49 -12.23 -3.65 -14.82
N GLY A 50 -11.70 -4.84 -14.53
CA GLY A 50 -11.83 -6.02 -15.38
C GLY A 50 -11.07 -5.93 -16.71
N GLN A 51 -10.11 -4.99 -16.82
CA GLN A 51 -9.24 -4.82 -17.99
C GLN A 51 -7.92 -4.18 -17.57
N MET A 52 -6.86 -4.44 -18.34
CA MET A 52 -5.55 -3.82 -18.07
C MET A 52 -5.65 -2.30 -18.06
N TYR A 53 -5.18 -1.69 -16.96
CA TYR A 53 -5.27 -0.25 -16.76
C TYR A 53 -4.33 0.47 -17.74
N THR A 54 -4.93 1.05 -18.79
CA THR A 54 -4.23 1.54 -19.99
C THR A 54 -3.33 2.77 -19.75
N ARG A 55 -3.50 3.50 -18.63
CA ARG A 55 -2.53 4.55 -18.25
C ARG A 55 -1.17 3.99 -17.85
N ALA A 56 -1.07 2.69 -17.53
CA ALA A 56 0.23 2.03 -17.34
C ALA A 56 1.07 1.99 -18.63
N PHE A 57 0.44 1.97 -19.81
CA PHE A 57 1.15 2.03 -21.11
C PHE A 57 1.58 3.44 -21.52
N ALA A 58 0.91 4.48 -21.02
CA ALA A 58 1.31 5.87 -21.28
C ALA A 58 2.39 6.35 -20.30
N ASP A 59 2.44 5.78 -19.08
CA ASP A 59 3.52 6.01 -18.11
C ASP A 59 4.72 5.07 -18.31
N SER A 60 4.61 3.98 -19.08
CA SER A 60 5.76 3.11 -19.38
C SER A 60 6.78 3.79 -20.30
N THR A 61 6.39 4.82 -21.07
CA THR A 61 7.35 5.71 -21.75
C THR A 61 8.06 6.67 -20.80
N SER A 62 7.68 6.71 -19.52
CA SER A 62 8.40 7.42 -18.45
C SER A 62 9.33 6.47 -17.67
N HIS A 63 10.17 5.73 -18.39
CA HIS A 63 11.16 4.76 -17.86
C HIS A 63 12.08 5.28 -16.72
N ASP A 64 12.00 6.56 -16.33
CA ASP A 64 12.81 7.22 -15.30
C ASP A 64 12.04 7.90 -14.12
N CYS A 65 10.71 7.89 -14.05
CA CYS A 65 10.01 8.61 -12.97
C CYS A 65 9.80 7.77 -11.71
N PHE A 66 10.81 7.71 -10.84
CA PHE A 66 10.58 7.40 -9.43
C PHE A 66 9.49 8.33 -8.87
N THR A 67 8.52 7.79 -8.13
CA THR A 67 7.52 8.61 -7.42
C THR A 67 8.24 9.65 -6.59
N LYS A 68 7.99 10.94 -6.85
CA LYS A 68 8.55 12.06 -6.08
C LYS A 68 7.49 12.84 -5.31
N LYS A 69 6.21 12.63 -5.62
CA LYS A 69 5.10 13.38 -5.04
C LYS A 69 4.24 12.54 -4.11
N TYR A 70 3.49 13.21 -3.24
CA TYR A 70 2.36 12.63 -2.53
C TYR A 70 1.14 12.62 -3.45
N THR A 71 0.73 11.44 -3.90
CA THR A 71 -0.32 11.28 -4.91
C THR A 71 -1.47 10.43 -4.37
N THR A 72 -2.70 10.90 -4.54
CA THR A 72 -3.92 10.17 -4.18
C THR A 72 -4.55 9.49 -5.40
N TYR A 73 -4.61 8.16 -5.38
CA TYR A 73 -5.28 7.34 -6.38
C TYR A 73 -6.69 6.99 -5.93
N LYS A 74 -7.68 7.55 -6.63
CA LYS A 74 -9.09 7.18 -6.50
C LYS A 74 -9.42 6.10 -7.52
N ILE A 75 -10.02 5.00 -7.08
CA ILE A 75 -10.37 3.88 -7.96
C ILE A 75 -11.79 4.05 -8.47
N LYS A 76 -11.98 4.03 -9.79
CA LYS A 76 -13.30 4.11 -10.40
C LYS A 76 -14.05 2.79 -10.20
N LYS A 77 -15.33 2.89 -9.84
CA LYS A 77 -16.27 1.76 -9.76
C LYS A 77 -17.23 1.73 -10.97
N GLY A 78 -17.35 2.85 -11.68
CA GLY A 78 -18.21 3.05 -12.85
C GLY A 78 -17.88 4.38 -13.53
N ALA A 79 -18.79 4.89 -14.36
CA ALA A 79 -18.58 6.12 -15.13
C ALA A 79 -18.29 7.34 -14.24
N GLU A 80 -19.07 7.52 -13.17
CA GLU A 80 -19.01 8.71 -12.30
C GLU A 80 -18.86 8.37 -10.80
N THR A 81 -18.75 7.09 -10.46
CA THR A 81 -18.66 6.62 -9.07
C THR A 81 -17.28 6.09 -8.75
N PHE A 82 -16.79 6.37 -7.54
CA PHE A 82 -15.53 5.86 -7.02
C PHE A 82 -15.78 4.86 -5.89
N TYR A 83 -14.83 3.96 -5.70
CA TYR A 83 -14.77 3.16 -4.50
C TYR A 83 -14.54 4.05 -3.28
N PRO A 84 -15.11 3.71 -2.10
CA PRO A 84 -14.97 4.50 -0.89
C PRO A 84 -13.63 4.22 -0.17
N PHE A 85 -12.58 3.98 -0.94
CA PHE A 85 -11.20 3.87 -0.48
C PHE A 85 -10.26 4.52 -1.49
N VAL A 86 -9.13 5.00 -1.00
CA VAL A 86 -8.08 5.64 -1.80
C VAL A 86 -6.71 5.11 -1.41
N PHE A 87 -5.82 5.07 -2.38
CA PHE A 87 -4.40 4.80 -2.12
C PHE A 87 -3.61 6.09 -2.15
N ASN A 88 -2.68 6.23 -1.22
CA ASN A 88 -1.63 7.21 -1.29
C ASN A 88 -0.32 6.56 -1.64
N ASP A 89 0.26 6.96 -2.78
CA ASP A 89 1.61 6.62 -3.16
C ASP A 89 2.56 7.77 -2.81
N ILE A 90 3.76 7.42 -2.38
CA ILE A 90 4.80 8.37 -1.96
C ILE A 90 6.16 7.96 -2.50
N MET A 91 7.11 8.89 -2.40
CA MET A 91 8.50 8.61 -2.73
C MET A 91 9.04 7.42 -1.91
N GLY A 92 9.84 6.56 -2.56
CA GLY A 92 10.40 5.40 -1.91
C GLY A 92 11.43 5.74 -0.83
N LEU A 93 11.60 4.82 0.12
CA LEU A 93 12.67 4.88 1.12
C LEU A 93 13.98 4.44 0.48
N GLY A 94 15.01 5.27 0.60
CA GLY A 94 16.38 4.91 0.24
C GLY A 94 17.36 5.19 1.38
N PRO A 95 18.59 4.65 1.29
CA PRO A 95 19.61 4.82 2.32
C PRO A 95 19.94 6.30 2.56
N ASP A 96 20.21 7.00 1.46
CA ASP A 96 20.68 8.38 1.47
C ASP A 96 19.68 9.31 0.77
N VAL A 97 19.12 8.89 -0.37
CA VAL A 97 18.08 9.63 -1.11
C VAL A 97 16.75 8.88 -1.00
N GLY A 98 15.70 9.56 -0.55
CA GLY A 98 14.37 8.97 -0.36
C GLY A 98 13.46 9.87 0.47
N VAL A 99 12.21 9.43 0.67
CA VAL A 99 11.29 10.13 1.56
C VAL A 99 11.83 10.15 3.00
N GLN A 100 11.65 11.27 3.68
CA GLN A 100 11.97 11.44 5.09
C GLN A 100 10.94 10.70 5.95
N VAL A 101 11.39 9.97 6.99
CA VAL A 101 10.49 9.28 7.94
C VAL A 101 9.47 10.26 8.54
N LYS A 102 9.92 11.46 8.88
CA LYS A 102 9.07 12.54 9.40
C LYS A 102 7.94 12.92 8.44
N ASP A 103 8.18 12.88 7.14
CA ASP A 103 7.14 13.19 6.14
C ASP A 103 6.16 12.05 5.97
N VAL A 104 6.60 10.79 6.10
CA VAL A 104 5.69 9.64 6.17
C VAL A 104 4.77 9.75 7.39
N ILE A 105 5.31 10.17 8.54
CA ILE A 105 4.51 10.40 9.77
C ILE A 105 3.52 11.55 9.58
N LEU A 106 3.92 12.63 8.91
CA LEU A 106 3.00 13.71 8.55
C LEU A 106 1.89 13.22 7.61
N ALA A 107 2.22 12.39 6.62
CA ALA A 107 1.24 11.78 5.74
C ALA A 107 0.26 10.90 6.51
N MET A 108 0.74 10.08 7.46
CA MET A 108 -0.14 9.29 8.35
C MET A 108 -1.14 10.15 9.12
N LYS A 109 -0.69 11.32 9.59
CA LYS A 109 -1.51 12.30 10.33
C LYS A 109 -2.41 13.17 9.43
N GLY A 110 -2.43 12.94 8.11
CA GLY A 110 -3.18 13.74 7.14
C GLY A 110 -2.63 15.15 6.91
N LYS A 111 -1.39 15.41 7.33
CA LYS A 111 -0.74 16.72 7.31
C LYS A 111 -0.07 17.07 5.98
N VAL A 112 -0.08 16.17 5.00
CA VAL A 112 0.51 16.37 3.67
C VAL A 112 -0.61 16.52 2.64
N LYS A 113 -0.60 17.60 1.87
CA LYS A 113 -1.57 17.83 0.78
C LYS A 113 -1.13 17.15 -0.52
N GLU A 114 -2.12 16.92 -1.39
CA GLU A 114 -1.92 16.41 -2.75
C GLU A 114 -0.83 17.19 -3.51
N ASP A 115 -0.09 16.48 -4.38
CA ASP A 115 0.95 17.02 -5.24
C ASP A 115 2.21 17.56 -4.54
N TYR A 116 2.33 17.40 -3.22
CA TYR A 116 3.55 17.75 -2.50
C TYR A 116 4.75 16.94 -3.03
N THR A 117 5.76 17.61 -3.57
CA THR A 117 7.04 16.98 -3.94
C THR A 117 7.91 16.82 -2.71
N PHE A 118 8.24 15.57 -2.36
CA PHE A 118 9.10 15.26 -1.21
C PHE A 118 10.50 15.81 -1.39
N ASN A 119 11.02 16.43 -0.33
CA ASN A 119 12.41 16.86 -0.27
C ASN A 119 13.24 15.79 0.47
N PRO A 120 14.26 15.18 -0.16
CA PRO A 120 15.09 14.18 0.49
C PRO A 120 15.98 14.76 1.60
N ASP A 121 16.18 16.08 1.66
CA ASP A 121 17.11 16.72 2.59
C ASP A 121 16.39 17.32 3.81
N SER A 122 15.08 17.55 3.73
CA SER A 122 14.33 18.19 4.81
C SER A 122 12.88 17.77 4.86
N ARG A 123 12.31 17.75 6.07
CA ARG A 123 10.89 17.49 6.28
C ARG A 123 10.03 18.66 5.78
N LEU A 124 8.77 18.38 5.47
CA LEU A 124 7.74 19.39 5.20
C LEU A 124 7.58 20.34 6.40
N SER A 125 7.78 21.64 6.15
CA SER A 125 7.58 22.70 7.14
C SER A 125 6.10 23.01 7.36
N LYS A 126 5.74 23.46 8.56
CA LYS A 126 4.37 23.91 8.90
C LYS A 126 3.94 25.15 8.12
N ASP A 127 4.90 25.99 7.73
CA ASP A 127 4.64 27.22 6.97
C ASP A 127 4.52 26.96 5.45
N ASN A 128 4.76 25.72 5.01
CA ASN A 128 4.65 25.35 3.61
C ASN A 128 3.18 25.25 3.19
N GLN A 129 2.83 25.74 2.00
CA GLN A 129 1.46 25.68 1.46
C GLN A 129 0.87 24.26 1.38
N PHE A 130 1.73 23.24 1.22
CA PHE A 130 1.35 21.82 1.18
C PHE A 130 1.19 21.19 2.56
N TYR A 131 1.43 21.93 3.65
CA TYR A 131 1.12 21.49 5.00
C TYR A 131 -0.37 21.68 5.29
N ASN A 132 -1.04 20.60 5.68
CA ASN A 132 -2.43 20.64 6.09
C ASN A 132 -2.52 20.92 7.59
N ASN A 133 -2.84 22.16 7.97
CA ASN A 133 -2.94 22.55 9.38
C ASN A 133 -4.07 21.83 10.11
N ASN A 134 -5.19 21.56 9.43
CA ASN A 134 -6.42 21.06 10.04
C ASN A 134 -6.93 19.82 9.28
N PRO A 135 -6.26 18.65 9.43
CA PRO A 135 -6.65 17.43 8.76
C PRO A 135 -8.01 16.93 9.25
N THR A 136 -8.86 16.60 8.29
CA THR A 136 -10.12 15.89 8.53
C THR A 136 -9.85 14.39 8.75
N ASN A 137 -10.86 13.64 9.20
CA ASN A 137 -10.73 12.19 9.32
C ASN A 137 -10.46 11.51 7.97
N ASN A 138 -11.00 12.05 6.87
CA ASN A 138 -10.71 11.55 5.53
C ASN A 138 -9.30 11.89 5.04
N ASP A 139 -8.57 12.81 5.69
CA ASP A 139 -7.16 13.10 5.38
C ASP A 139 -6.21 12.14 6.10
N LYS A 140 -6.60 11.59 7.25
CA LYS A 140 -5.78 10.69 8.04
C LYS A 140 -5.68 9.31 7.39
N VAL A 141 -4.54 8.65 7.59
CA VAL A 141 -4.32 7.28 7.13
C VAL A 141 -5.03 6.31 8.06
N HIS A 142 -5.70 5.34 7.46
CA HIS A 142 -6.46 4.31 8.17
C HIS A 142 -5.76 2.95 8.11
N VAL A 143 -4.92 2.71 7.11
CA VAL A 143 -4.06 1.53 7.01
C VAL A 143 -2.72 1.92 6.43
N LEU A 144 -1.65 1.45 7.05
CA LEU A 144 -0.31 1.56 6.52
C LEU A 144 0.10 0.25 5.84
N VAL A 145 0.49 0.34 4.56
CA VAL A 145 0.92 -0.81 3.76
C VAL A 145 2.42 -0.68 3.45
N CYS A 146 3.22 -1.60 3.99
CA CYS A 146 4.64 -1.71 3.71
C CYS A 146 4.87 -2.62 2.49
N VAL A 147 5.24 -2.03 1.36
CA VAL A 147 5.51 -2.76 0.11
C VAL A 147 6.99 -3.12 0.04
N ILE A 148 7.27 -4.41 -0.13
CA ILE A 148 8.60 -4.99 -0.09
C ILE A 148 8.78 -5.87 -1.34
N ASP A 149 9.88 -5.68 -2.05
CA ASP A 149 10.24 -6.55 -3.17
C ASP A 149 10.66 -7.93 -2.64
N ALA A 150 10.09 -8.98 -3.21
CA ALA A 150 10.37 -10.33 -2.76
C ALA A 150 11.78 -10.82 -3.10
N ASN A 151 12.51 -10.16 -3.99
CA ASN A 151 13.86 -10.52 -4.42
C ASN A 151 14.93 -9.84 -3.59
N THR A 152 14.60 -8.71 -2.98
CA THR A 152 15.54 -7.92 -2.20
C THR A 152 15.65 -8.44 -0.76
N VAL A 153 15.45 -9.74 -0.54
CA VAL A 153 15.43 -10.42 0.79
C VAL A 153 16.71 -10.22 1.57
N THR A 154 17.77 -9.76 0.93
CA THR A 154 18.94 -9.16 1.58
C THR A 154 18.98 -7.67 1.25
N PHE A 155 18.13 -6.87 1.90
CA PHE A 155 18.30 -5.42 1.84
C PHE A 155 19.63 -5.11 2.52
N LYS A 156 20.66 -4.85 1.70
CA LYS A 156 22.01 -4.52 2.17
C LYS A 156 22.07 -3.21 2.98
N SER A 157 20.96 -2.49 3.13
CA SER A 157 20.90 -1.22 3.82
C SER A 157 20.11 -1.29 5.12
N LYS A 158 20.85 -1.46 6.22
CA LYS A 158 20.36 -1.30 7.59
C LYS A 158 19.65 0.04 7.81
N LYS A 159 20.04 1.10 7.10
CA LYS A 159 19.38 2.42 7.15
C LYS A 159 17.92 2.35 6.70
N VAL A 160 17.61 1.61 5.63
CA VAL A 160 16.24 1.51 5.11
C VAL A 160 15.37 0.70 6.06
N GLU A 161 15.90 -0.40 6.60
CA GLU A 161 15.27 -1.20 7.67
C GLU A 161 14.94 -0.34 8.89
N GLU A 162 15.90 0.45 9.37
CA GLU A 162 15.72 1.36 10.51
C GLU A 162 14.58 2.36 10.25
N LYS A 163 14.53 2.95 9.05
CA LYS A 163 13.45 3.86 8.64
C LYS A 163 12.08 3.15 8.64
N ILE A 164 12.00 1.94 8.09
CA ILE A 164 10.75 1.15 8.10
C ILE A 164 10.32 0.90 9.55
N ARG A 165 11.23 0.46 10.41
CA ARG A 165 10.95 0.19 11.83
C ARG A 165 10.48 1.44 12.58
N GLU A 166 11.09 2.60 12.33
CA GLU A 166 10.65 3.87 12.93
C GLU A 166 9.24 4.24 12.49
N ILE A 167 8.94 4.17 11.19
CA ILE A 167 7.60 4.42 10.65
C ILE A 167 6.57 3.48 11.30
N ARG A 168 6.91 2.20 11.45
CA ARG A 168 6.03 1.19 12.06
C ARG A 168 5.74 1.46 13.52
N LYS A 169 6.75 1.85 14.31
CA LYS A 169 6.56 2.24 15.72
C LYS A 169 5.60 3.42 15.85
N GLU A 170 5.75 4.41 14.99
CA GLU A 170 4.87 5.58 14.96
C GLU A 170 3.44 5.22 14.52
N ALA A 171 3.29 4.33 13.52
CA ALA A 171 1.98 3.82 13.14
C ALA A 171 1.28 3.09 14.30
N THR A 172 2.01 2.26 15.05
CA THR A 172 1.48 1.60 16.26
C THR A 172 1.04 2.62 17.31
N TYR A 173 1.84 3.66 17.57
CA TYR A 173 1.48 4.72 18.52
C TYR A 173 0.23 5.49 18.08
N LEU A 174 0.01 5.64 16.77
CA LEU A 174 -1.17 6.28 16.20
C LEU A 174 -2.39 5.34 16.10
N GLY A 175 -2.29 4.09 16.56
CA GLY A 175 -3.36 3.09 16.42
C GLY A 175 -3.64 2.71 14.96
N ILE A 176 -2.68 2.93 14.05
CA ILE A 176 -2.84 2.61 12.63
C ILE A 176 -2.46 1.15 12.39
N PRO A 177 -3.38 0.31 11.89
CA PRO A 177 -3.08 -1.07 11.53
C PRO A 177 -2.10 -1.13 10.35
N GLN A 178 -1.23 -2.13 10.38
CA GLN A 178 -0.09 -2.26 9.47
C GLN A 178 -0.13 -3.60 8.74
N VAL A 179 0.06 -3.56 7.42
CA VAL A 179 0.09 -4.72 6.54
C VAL A 179 1.37 -4.68 5.71
N ALA A 180 1.96 -5.84 5.42
CA ALA A 180 3.07 -5.97 4.48
C ALA A 180 2.60 -6.64 3.19
N ILE A 181 3.06 -6.12 2.05
CA ILE A 181 2.88 -6.73 0.74
C ILE A 181 4.25 -7.14 0.21
N LEU A 182 4.39 -8.42 -0.15
CA LEU A 182 5.57 -8.93 -0.83
C LEU A 182 5.29 -8.97 -2.34
N THR A 183 5.89 -8.05 -3.10
CA THR A 183 5.72 -7.97 -4.56
C THR A 183 6.77 -8.78 -5.31
N LYS A 184 6.62 -8.96 -6.62
CA LYS A 184 7.59 -9.65 -7.50
C LYS A 184 7.94 -11.08 -7.04
N ILE A 185 6.95 -11.77 -6.49
CA ILE A 185 7.09 -13.15 -6.00
C ILE A 185 7.41 -14.14 -7.12
N ASP A 186 7.01 -13.82 -8.34
CA ASP A 186 7.27 -14.58 -9.57
C ASP A 186 8.72 -14.51 -10.05
N MET A 187 9.44 -13.49 -9.60
CA MET A 187 10.88 -13.34 -9.82
C MET A 187 11.70 -13.96 -8.67
N ALA A 188 11.08 -14.14 -7.49
CA ALA A 188 11.74 -14.69 -6.32
C ALA A 188 11.75 -16.22 -6.42
N CYS A 189 12.92 -16.79 -6.72
CA CYS A 189 13.16 -18.24 -6.87
C CYS A 189 12.40 -18.96 -8.00
N PRO A 190 13.08 -19.74 -8.86
CA PRO A 190 12.42 -20.58 -9.87
C PRO A 190 11.37 -21.55 -9.29
N GLU A 191 11.58 -21.98 -8.04
CA GLU A 191 10.74 -22.94 -7.32
C GLU A 191 9.32 -22.41 -6.99
N ILE A 192 9.08 -21.09 -7.03
CA ILE A 192 7.74 -20.51 -6.84
C ILE A 192 6.90 -20.64 -8.12
N LYS A 193 7.53 -20.70 -9.29
CA LYS A 193 6.80 -20.92 -10.56
C LYS A 193 6.07 -22.27 -10.56
N ASP A 194 6.58 -23.25 -9.80
CA ASP A 194 6.06 -24.60 -9.75
C ASP A 194 5.13 -24.88 -8.54
N ASP A 195 5.29 -24.15 -7.41
CA ASP A 195 4.42 -24.33 -6.24
C ASP A 195 4.28 -23.06 -5.36
N LEU A 196 3.03 -22.59 -5.25
CA LEU A 196 2.60 -21.50 -4.38
C LEU A 196 2.87 -21.77 -2.88
N GLN A 197 3.06 -23.01 -2.45
CA GLN A 197 3.48 -23.33 -1.06
C GLN A 197 4.89 -22.81 -0.74
N ASN A 198 5.76 -22.63 -1.73
CA ASN A 198 7.10 -22.07 -1.53
C ASN A 198 7.06 -20.58 -1.18
N VAL A 199 5.97 -19.88 -1.51
CA VAL A 199 5.73 -18.49 -1.09
C VAL A 199 5.66 -18.38 0.42
N TYR A 200 5.09 -19.36 1.13
CA TYR A 200 5.04 -19.38 2.60
C TYR A 200 6.42 -19.56 3.23
N LYS A 201 7.32 -20.33 2.61
CA LYS A 201 8.71 -20.46 3.08
C LYS A 201 9.46 -19.14 3.00
N ILE A 202 9.32 -18.42 1.88
CA ILE A 202 9.90 -17.08 1.73
C ILE A 202 9.26 -16.07 2.69
N THR A 203 7.96 -16.18 2.91
CA THR A 203 7.23 -15.32 3.85
C THR A 203 7.73 -15.54 5.28
N HIS A 204 7.97 -16.79 5.69
CA HIS A 204 8.50 -17.12 7.01
C HIS A 204 9.94 -16.62 7.22
N LEU A 205 10.78 -16.66 6.18
CA LEU A 205 12.12 -16.06 6.23
C LEU A 205 12.06 -14.53 6.42
N LYS A 206 11.01 -13.88 5.91
CA LYS A 206 10.83 -12.42 5.93
C LYS A 206 10.10 -11.91 7.17
N GLU A 207 9.30 -12.74 7.81
CA GLU A 207 8.65 -12.47 9.09
C GLU A 207 9.65 -11.94 10.12
N LYS A 208 10.77 -12.68 10.28
CA LYS A 208 11.84 -12.33 11.23
C LYS A 208 12.58 -11.05 10.86
N MET A 209 12.62 -10.71 9.58
CA MET A 209 13.37 -9.55 9.11
C MET A 209 12.58 -8.27 9.35
N TRP A 210 11.28 -8.30 9.10
CA TRP A 210 10.46 -7.10 9.16
C TRP A 210 9.55 -6.99 10.35
N GLU A 211 9.53 -7.96 11.28
CA GLU A 211 8.71 -7.95 12.50
C GLU A 211 7.20 -7.82 12.19
N PHE A 212 6.75 -8.28 11.02
CA PHE A 212 5.33 -8.37 10.69
C PHE A 212 4.83 -9.75 11.08
N PRO A 213 3.70 -9.87 11.81
CA PRO A 213 3.05 -11.15 12.00
C PRO A 213 2.73 -11.81 10.66
N MET A 214 2.87 -13.14 10.55
CA MET A 214 2.60 -13.87 9.29
C MET A 214 1.22 -13.59 8.70
N ASN A 215 0.21 -13.42 9.55
CA ASN A 215 -1.16 -13.12 9.13
C ASN A 215 -1.35 -11.68 8.61
N CYS A 216 -0.30 -10.86 8.62
CA CYS A 216 -0.28 -9.50 8.08
C CYS A 216 0.63 -9.38 6.84
N ILE A 217 1.16 -10.48 6.30
CA ILE A 217 2.02 -10.48 5.11
C ILE A 217 1.29 -11.12 3.93
N PHE A 218 1.11 -10.35 2.86
CA PHE A 218 0.41 -10.80 1.66
C PHE A 218 1.35 -10.80 0.45
N PRO A 219 1.68 -11.97 -0.09
CA PRO A 219 2.44 -12.07 -1.33
C PRO A 219 1.55 -11.77 -2.53
N VAL A 220 2.06 -10.96 -3.45
CA VAL A 220 1.37 -10.57 -4.69
C VAL A 220 2.34 -10.58 -5.86
N LYS A 221 1.80 -10.92 -7.03
CA LYS A 221 2.41 -10.58 -8.32
C LYS A 221 1.69 -9.34 -8.83
N ASN A 222 2.44 -8.30 -9.22
CA ASN A 222 1.86 -7.12 -9.86
C ASN A 222 1.80 -7.35 -11.38
N TYR A 223 0.78 -6.79 -12.02
CA TYR A 223 0.77 -6.64 -13.47
C TYR A 223 1.86 -5.64 -13.91
N HIS A 224 2.66 -6.03 -14.90
CA HIS A 224 3.75 -5.20 -15.41
C HIS A 224 4.00 -5.35 -16.91
N GLU A 225 3.80 -6.55 -17.46
CA GLU A 225 4.07 -6.86 -18.88
C GLU A 225 2.90 -7.57 -19.58
N GLU A 226 1.90 -8.00 -18.82
CA GLU A 226 0.79 -8.78 -19.33
C GLU A 226 -0.18 -7.94 -20.17
N ILE A 227 -0.70 -8.54 -21.26
CA ILE A 227 -1.72 -7.95 -22.12
C ILE A 227 -3.12 -8.16 -21.51
N ASP A 228 -3.33 -9.35 -20.97
CA ASP A 228 -4.61 -9.79 -20.41
C ASP A 228 -4.51 -10.03 -18.91
N LEU A 229 -5.65 -9.93 -18.24
CA LEU A 229 -5.76 -10.32 -16.83
C LEU A 229 -5.54 -11.83 -16.69
N ASN A 230 -5.08 -12.22 -15.50
CA ASN A 230 -4.79 -13.59 -15.14
C ASN A 230 -5.47 -13.90 -13.81
N SER A 231 -6.32 -14.94 -13.79
CA SER A 231 -7.12 -15.25 -12.62
C SER A 231 -6.30 -15.52 -11.36
N ASP A 232 -5.15 -16.18 -11.45
CA ASP A 232 -4.34 -16.48 -10.26
C ASP A 232 -3.69 -15.20 -9.70
N VAL A 233 -3.29 -14.28 -10.58
CA VAL A 233 -2.76 -12.97 -10.19
C VAL A 233 -3.87 -12.10 -9.58
N ASP A 234 -5.06 -12.09 -10.19
CA ASP A 234 -6.25 -11.43 -9.66
C ASP A 234 -6.56 -11.93 -8.24
N SER A 235 -6.47 -13.25 -8.00
CA SER A 235 -6.69 -13.86 -6.68
C SER A 235 -5.81 -13.22 -5.62
N LEU A 236 -4.52 -13.09 -5.90
CA LEU A 236 -3.55 -12.59 -4.93
C LEU A 236 -3.79 -11.10 -4.64
N ILE A 237 -4.06 -10.32 -5.67
CA ILE A 237 -4.33 -8.88 -5.54
C ILE A 237 -5.63 -8.64 -4.76
N LEU A 238 -6.71 -9.35 -5.10
CA LEU A 238 -8.01 -9.21 -4.46
C LEU A 238 -7.99 -9.68 -3.01
N SER A 239 -7.32 -10.80 -2.74
CA SER A 239 -7.16 -11.30 -1.38
C SER A 239 -6.40 -10.28 -0.52
N ALA A 240 -5.27 -9.76 -1.01
CA ALA A 240 -4.52 -8.72 -0.30
C ALA A 240 -5.37 -7.46 -0.06
N LEU A 241 -6.09 -7.00 -1.08
CA LEU A 241 -6.94 -5.81 -0.99
C LEU A 241 -8.08 -5.98 0.02
N LYS A 242 -8.78 -7.11 0.00
CA LYS A 242 -9.82 -7.46 0.97
C LYS A 242 -9.28 -7.38 2.40
N HIS A 243 -8.11 -7.98 2.64
CA HIS A 243 -7.49 -7.94 3.96
C HIS A 243 -7.10 -6.52 4.37
N ILE A 244 -6.48 -5.73 3.49
CA ILE A 244 -6.17 -4.32 3.75
C ILE A 244 -7.42 -3.54 4.14
N ILE A 245 -8.53 -3.72 3.41
CA ILE A 245 -9.81 -3.08 3.72
C ILE A 245 -10.32 -3.51 5.12
N ASN A 246 -10.24 -4.80 5.45
CA ASN A 246 -10.65 -5.32 6.75
C ASN A 246 -9.83 -4.70 7.89
N PHE A 247 -8.50 -4.71 7.77
CA PHE A 247 -7.60 -4.07 8.75
C PHE A 247 -7.97 -2.60 8.95
N GLY A 248 -8.27 -1.88 7.88
CA GLY A 248 -8.67 -0.47 7.95
C GLY A 248 -9.98 -0.23 8.67
N ASN A 249 -10.99 -1.06 8.41
CA ASN A 249 -12.26 -0.98 9.11
C ASN A 249 -12.09 -1.27 10.60
N ASP A 250 -11.29 -2.29 10.95
CA ASP A 250 -11.01 -2.61 12.35
C ASP A 250 -10.34 -1.43 13.05
N GLY A 251 -9.32 -0.83 12.44
CA GLY A 251 -8.65 0.36 12.98
C GLY A 251 -9.59 1.56 13.18
N ILE A 252 -10.47 1.84 12.21
CA ILE A 252 -11.50 2.89 12.33
C ILE A 252 -12.43 2.60 13.52
N ASN A 253 -12.85 1.35 13.67
CA ASN A 253 -13.82 0.95 14.69
C ASN A 253 -13.23 0.96 16.11
N PHE A 254 -11.95 0.61 16.27
CA PHE A 254 -11.26 0.71 17.56
C PHE A 254 -11.16 2.18 18.01
N ASN A 255 -10.70 3.07 17.14
CA ASN A 255 -10.52 4.49 17.49
C ASN A 255 -11.85 5.19 17.84
N LYS A 256 -12.98 4.79 17.24
CA LYS A 256 -14.30 5.33 17.59
C LYS A 256 -14.77 4.96 19.00
N LYS A 257 -14.30 3.84 19.56
CA LYS A 257 -14.68 3.43 20.92
C LYS A 257 -13.96 4.23 21.99
N ASP A 258 -12.72 4.63 21.71
CA ASP A 258 -11.91 5.43 22.63
C ASP A 258 -12.36 6.91 22.67
N GLU A 259 -12.96 7.43 21.59
CA GLU A 259 -13.55 8.78 21.55
C GLU A 259 -14.93 8.87 22.24
N GLY A 260 -15.55 7.74 22.59
CA GLY A 260 -16.89 7.66 23.20
C GLY A 260 -16.90 7.40 24.72
N SER A 261 -15.74 7.41 25.36
CA SER A 261 -15.56 7.07 26.78
C SER A 261 -15.17 8.24 27.70
N ASP A 262 -15.32 9.48 27.24
CA ASP A 262 -15.14 10.70 28.06
C ASP A 262 -16.48 11.25 28.59
#